data_AF-A0A6A8D6J5-F1
#
_entry.id   AF-A0A6A8D6J5-F1
#
_cell.length_a   1.000
_cell.length_b   1.000
_cell.length_c   1.000
_cell.angle_alpha   90.00
_cell.angle_beta   90.00
_cell.angle_gamma   90.00
#
_symmetry.space_group_name_H-M   'P 1'
#
loop_
_entity.id
_entity.type
_entity.pdbx_description
1 polymer ?
#
loop_
_entity_poly.entity_id
_entity_poly.type
_entity_poly.pdbx_seq_one_letter_code
_entity_poly.pdbx_strand_id
1 'polypeptide(L)'
;MKKQFFLLAIIVVIVTGCGRDLSNVKTSLYGHWVDEASGIHYYISDGNYIRVDDEGAEDKLSYKVVEHDTVKNTIVIQENVENGAGDLKEFTFENDDREAVEVVTDTSSNGNISDYVKEVVKDITQEETVENWEYVDDKQKP
;
A
#
# COMPACT_ATOMS: atom_id res chain seq x y z
N MET A 1 -45.13 -36.42 -20.07
CA MET A 1 -44.39 -35.50 -20.97
C MET A 1 -43.37 -34.74 -20.13
N LYS A 2 -42.09 -35.12 -20.22
CA LYS A 2 -40.98 -34.60 -19.42
C LYS A 2 -40.29 -33.48 -20.22
N LYS A 3 -40.27 -32.25 -19.71
CA LYS A 3 -39.44 -31.17 -20.27
C LYS A 3 -38.18 -31.07 -19.43
N GLN A 4 -37.05 -31.39 -20.05
CA GLN A 4 -35.73 -31.41 -19.45
C GLN A 4 -35.28 -29.98 -19.13
N PHE A 5 -34.90 -29.72 -17.89
CA PHE A 5 -34.14 -28.54 -17.50
C PHE A 5 -32.72 -28.69 -18.06
N PHE A 6 -32.48 -28.07 -19.21
CA PHE A 6 -31.14 -27.88 -19.75
C PHE A 6 -30.64 -26.53 -19.22
N LEU A 7 -30.12 -26.51 -17.99
CA LEU A 7 -29.36 -25.38 -17.47
C LEU A 7 -27.94 -25.51 -18.02
N LEU A 8 -27.77 -24.99 -19.24
CA LEU A 8 -26.50 -24.99 -19.96
C LEU A 8 -25.62 -23.90 -19.35
N ALA A 9 -24.46 -24.33 -18.85
CA ALA A 9 -23.39 -23.48 -18.36
C ALA A 9 -23.07 -22.37 -19.37
N ILE A 10 -23.28 -21.13 -18.96
CA ILE A 10 -22.58 -19.99 -19.54
C ILE A 10 -21.77 -19.37 -18.39
N ILE A 11 -20.59 -19.97 -18.22
CA ILE A 11 -19.41 -19.33 -17.63
C ILE A 11 -19.12 -18.13 -18.55
N VAL A 12 -19.51 -16.93 -18.15
CA VAL A 12 -18.95 -15.71 -18.74
C VAL A 12 -17.76 -15.32 -17.88
N VAL A 13 -16.58 -15.72 -18.37
CA VAL A 13 -15.30 -15.12 -17.99
C VAL A 13 -15.34 -13.65 -18.42
N ILE A 14 -15.45 -12.75 -17.46
CA ILE A 14 -15.11 -11.32 -17.55
C ILE A 14 -14.30 -11.10 -16.27
N VAL A 15 -13.05 -10.64 -16.25
CA VAL A 15 -12.49 -9.51 -16.99
C VAL A 15 -10.97 -9.73 -17.14
N THR A 16 -10.50 -9.95 -18.36
CA THR A 16 -9.09 -9.74 -18.70
C THR A 16 -8.90 -8.26 -19.02
N GLY A 17 -8.18 -7.53 -18.17
CA GLY A 17 -7.68 -6.18 -18.46
C GLY A 17 -8.40 -5.03 -17.77
N CYS A 18 -8.55 -5.06 -16.44
CA CYS A 18 -8.78 -3.83 -15.67
C CYS A 18 -7.42 -3.20 -15.34
N GLY A 19 -7.09 -2.08 -15.98
CA GLY A 19 -6.22 -1.11 -15.31
C GLY A 19 -6.93 -0.75 -14.00
N ARG A 20 -6.42 -1.24 -12.87
CA ARG A 20 -7.02 -0.98 -11.56
C ARG A 20 -6.97 0.53 -11.32
N ASP A 21 -8.13 1.15 -11.15
CA ASP A 21 -8.19 2.53 -10.68
C ASP A 21 -7.79 2.53 -9.19
N LEU A 22 -6.54 2.94 -8.94
CA LEU A 22 -5.96 3.01 -7.60
C LEU A 22 -6.13 4.41 -6.98
N SER A 23 -6.88 5.33 -7.59
CA SER A 23 -7.02 6.70 -7.07
C SER A 23 -7.67 6.75 -5.68
N ASN A 24 -8.76 6.01 -5.49
CA ASN A 24 -9.42 5.88 -4.18
C ASN A 24 -8.59 5.10 -3.14
N VAL A 25 -7.60 4.31 -3.60
CA VAL A 25 -6.67 3.59 -2.72
C VAL A 25 -5.64 4.56 -2.16
N LYS A 26 -5.09 5.43 -3.01
CA LYS A 26 -4.11 6.45 -2.61
C LYS A 26 -4.66 7.34 -1.50
N THR A 27 -5.92 7.77 -1.63
CA THR A 27 -6.54 8.67 -0.65
C THR A 27 -6.61 8.08 0.74
N SER A 28 -6.59 6.75 0.86
CA SER A 28 -6.61 6.08 2.17
C SER A 28 -5.30 5.98 2.90
N LEU A 29 -4.22 6.43 2.29
CA LEU A 29 -2.98 6.70 3.03
C LEU A 29 -2.84 8.19 3.35
N TYR A 30 -3.70 9.07 2.82
CA TYR A 30 -3.47 10.50 2.94
C TYR A 30 -3.73 11.02 4.34
N GLY A 31 -2.83 11.91 4.77
CA GLY A 31 -2.92 12.61 6.03
C GLY A 31 -1.61 12.51 6.80
N HIS A 32 -1.73 12.64 8.12
CA HIS A 32 -0.63 12.65 9.05
C HIS A 32 -0.66 11.39 9.91
N TRP A 33 0.42 10.62 9.84
CA TRP A 33 0.67 9.42 10.62
C TRP A 33 1.87 9.62 11.55
N VAL A 34 1.91 8.91 12.65
CA VAL A 34 3.05 8.92 13.59
C VAL A 34 3.42 7.48 13.91
N ASP A 35 4.70 7.13 13.74
CA ASP A 35 5.22 5.86 14.29
C ASP A 35 5.31 5.97 15.81
N GLU A 36 4.57 5.12 16.51
CA GLU A 36 4.52 5.10 17.96
C GLU A 36 5.88 4.86 18.61
N ALA A 37 6.74 4.06 17.97
CA ALA A 37 8.00 3.63 18.55
C ALA A 37 9.09 4.70 18.44
N SER A 38 9.24 5.30 17.25
CA SER A 38 10.27 6.31 16.99
C SER A 38 9.79 7.74 17.19
N GLY A 39 8.48 7.99 17.19
CA GLY A 39 7.91 9.34 17.19
C GLY A 39 8.08 10.06 15.84
N ILE A 40 8.49 9.36 14.78
CA ILE A 40 8.64 9.93 13.45
C ILE A 40 7.27 10.27 12.87
N HIS A 41 7.15 11.47 12.30
CA HIS A 41 5.94 11.95 11.67
C HIS A 41 5.98 11.70 10.16
N TYR A 42 4.90 11.17 9.61
CA TYR A 42 4.73 10.90 8.18
C TYR A 42 3.55 11.67 7.61
N TYR A 43 3.80 12.48 6.57
CA TYR A 43 2.76 13.23 5.85
C TYR A 43 2.66 12.70 4.43
N ILE A 44 1.51 12.09 4.11
CA ILE A 44 1.28 11.43 2.83
C ILE A 44 0.19 12.17 2.06
N SER A 45 0.46 12.44 0.79
CA SER A 45 -0.49 13.06 -0.15
C SER A 45 -0.22 12.56 -1.57
N ASP A 46 -0.93 13.06 -2.59
CA ASP A 46 -0.84 12.47 -3.94
C ASP A 46 0.59 12.44 -4.49
N GLY A 47 1.18 11.23 -4.48
CA GLY A 47 2.53 10.97 -4.94
C GLY A 47 3.64 11.57 -4.07
N ASN A 48 3.33 12.18 -2.92
CA ASN A 48 4.31 12.78 -2.02
C ASN A 48 4.28 12.09 -0.66
N TYR A 49 5.47 11.80 -0.13
CA TYR A 49 5.69 11.15 1.15
C TYR A 49 6.78 11.93 1.89
N ILE A 50 6.43 12.52 3.03
CA ILE A 50 7.35 13.35 3.82
C ILE A 50 7.53 12.69 5.18
N ARG A 51 8.78 12.43 5.54
CA ARG A 51 9.18 11.97 6.88
C ARG A 51 9.79 13.13 7.65
N VAL A 52 9.40 13.30 8.91
CA VAL A 52 9.96 14.31 9.81
C VAL A 52 10.39 13.63 11.11
N ASP A 53 11.67 13.75 11.45
CA ASP A 53 12.22 13.19 12.69
C ASP A 53 11.92 14.08 13.92
N ASP A 54 12.35 13.63 15.10
CA ASP A 54 12.16 14.31 16.38
C ASP A 54 12.95 15.63 16.50
N GLU A 55 13.99 15.81 15.68
CA GLU A 55 14.76 17.05 15.57
C GLU A 55 14.13 18.03 14.55
N GLY A 56 13.12 17.59 13.81
CA GLY A 56 12.41 18.36 12.79
C GLY A 56 13.10 18.36 11.42
N ALA A 57 14.05 17.46 11.18
CA ALA A 57 14.64 17.28 9.86
C ALA A 57 13.63 16.59 8.93
N GLU A 58 13.47 17.14 7.73
CA GLU A 58 12.53 16.65 6.74
C GLU A 58 13.23 15.85 5.64
N ASP A 59 12.69 14.68 5.32
CA ASP A 59 13.06 13.89 4.16
C ASP A 59 11.84 13.77 3.23
N LYS A 60 12.03 14.11 1.94
CA LYS A 60 10.95 14.25 0.97
C LYS A 60 11.15 13.28 -0.18
N LEU A 61 10.20 12.35 -0.29
CA LEU A 61 10.22 11.28 -1.27
C LEU A 61 8.93 11.36 -2.10
N SER A 62 8.99 10.80 -3.31
CA SER A 62 7.78 10.51 -4.06
C SER A 62 7.49 9.02 -3.98
N TYR A 63 6.23 8.63 -4.21
CA TYR A 63 5.87 7.21 -4.20
C TYR A 63 4.82 6.90 -5.26
N LYS A 64 4.64 5.60 -5.53
CA LYS A 64 3.51 5.08 -6.31
C LYS A 64 2.90 3.88 -5.60
N VAL A 65 1.58 3.76 -5.67
CA VAL A 65 0.88 2.55 -5.21
C VAL A 65 1.09 1.46 -6.26
N VAL A 66 1.54 0.28 -5.82
CA VAL A 66 1.84 -0.86 -6.70
C VAL A 66 0.87 -2.02 -6.52
N GLU A 67 0.28 -2.20 -5.33
CA GLU A 67 -0.75 -3.21 -5.05
C GLU A 67 -1.75 -2.70 -4.01
N HIS A 68 -2.98 -3.24 -4.04
CA HIS A 68 -3.96 -3.09 -2.98
C HIS A 68 -4.91 -4.29 -2.93
N ASP A 69 -5.14 -4.78 -1.71
CA ASP A 69 -6.05 -5.88 -1.41
C ASP A 69 -7.11 -5.41 -0.41
N THR A 70 -8.34 -5.23 -0.89
CA THR A 70 -9.48 -4.82 -0.05
C THR A 70 -9.88 -5.87 0.99
N VAL A 71 -9.60 -7.16 0.73
CA VAL A 71 -9.99 -8.26 1.63
C VAL A 71 -9.03 -8.33 2.81
N LYS A 72 -7.73 -8.10 2.55
CA LYS A 72 -6.71 -8.03 3.60
C LYS A 72 -6.57 -6.63 4.21
N ASN A 73 -7.24 -5.63 3.64
CA ASN A 73 -7.11 -4.22 4.00
C ASN A 73 -5.65 -3.73 3.89
N THR A 74 -4.97 -4.12 2.81
CA THR A 74 -3.56 -3.79 2.59
C THR A 74 -3.32 -2.89 1.38
N ILE A 75 -2.34 -2.00 1.50
CA ILE A 75 -1.83 -1.15 0.41
C ILE A 75 -0.31 -1.30 0.35
N VAL A 76 0.24 -1.54 -0.83
CA VAL A 76 1.69 -1.57 -1.04
C VAL A 76 2.10 -0.36 -1.87
N ILE A 77 3.08 0.39 -1.38
CA ILE A 77 3.71 1.48 -2.12
C ILE A 77 5.17 1.14 -2.45
N GLN A 78 5.66 1.79 -3.48
CA GLN A 78 7.08 1.88 -3.80
C GLN A 78 7.50 3.34 -3.71
N GLU A 79 8.50 3.62 -2.88
CA GLU A 79 9.18 4.91 -2.87
C GLU A 79 10.00 5.07 -4.16
N ASN A 80 10.08 6.29 -4.69
CA ASN A 80 10.94 6.61 -5.81
C ASN A 80 12.10 7.46 -5.29
N VAL A 81 13.33 7.00 -5.54
CA VAL A 81 14.57 7.71 -5.23
C VAL A 81 15.25 8.12 -6.53
N GLU A 82 16.12 9.13 -6.50
CA GLU A 82 16.75 9.66 -7.73
C GLU A 82 17.48 8.60 -8.57
N ASN A 83 18.00 7.54 -7.92
CA ASN A 83 18.77 6.48 -8.56
C ASN A 83 17.96 5.22 -8.91
N GLY A 84 16.63 5.23 -8.76
CA GLY A 84 15.78 4.11 -9.14
C GLY A 84 14.55 3.91 -8.26
N ALA A 85 14.05 2.67 -8.24
CA ALA A 85 13.05 2.26 -7.28
C ALA A 85 13.67 2.21 -5.88
N GLY A 86 13.03 2.88 -4.92
CA GLY A 86 13.36 2.81 -3.49
C GLY A 86 12.61 1.67 -2.82
N ASP A 87 12.48 1.79 -1.50
CA ASP A 87 11.93 0.75 -0.63
C ASP A 87 10.47 0.45 -0.95
N LEU A 88 10.06 -0.79 -0.65
CA LEU A 88 8.66 -1.20 -0.65
C LEU A 88 8.12 -1.10 0.77
N LYS A 89 6.94 -0.50 0.90
CA LYS A 89 6.22 -0.43 2.18
C LYS A 89 4.84 -1.05 2.02
N GLU A 90 4.55 -2.07 2.81
CA GLU A 90 3.21 -2.65 2.96
C GLU A 90 2.52 -2.06 4.17
N PHE A 91 1.32 -1.53 3.95
CA PHE A 91 0.45 -0.93 4.96
C PHE A 91 -0.72 -1.87 5.19
N THR A 92 -0.86 -2.40 6.41
CA THR A 92 -1.98 -3.25 6.82
C THR A 92 -2.81 -2.52 7.86
N PHE A 93 -4.01 -2.06 7.47
CA PHE A 93 -4.88 -1.32 8.37
C PHE A 93 -5.53 -2.26 9.38
N GLU A 94 -5.44 -1.92 10.66
CA GLU A 94 -5.93 -2.76 11.76
C GLU A 94 -7.44 -2.63 11.99
N ASN A 95 -8.05 -1.57 11.47
CA ASN A 95 -9.46 -1.26 11.63
C ASN A 95 -10.12 -0.75 10.32
N ASP A 96 -11.45 -0.83 10.28
CA ASP A 96 -12.24 -0.35 9.13
C ASP A 96 -12.18 1.17 8.98
N ASP A 97 -11.99 1.89 10.10
CA ASP A 97 -11.86 3.35 10.14
C ASP A 97 -10.47 3.84 9.70
N ARG A 98 -9.51 2.91 9.51
CA ARG A 98 -8.14 3.16 9.02
C ARG A 98 -7.36 4.16 9.85
N GLU A 99 -7.57 4.16 11.17
CA GLU A 99 -6.88 5.07 12.11
C GLU A 99 -5.58 4.46 12.67
N ALA A 100 -5.34 3.17 12.45
CA ALA A 100 -4.12 2.46 12.85
C ALA A 100 -3.62 1.53 11.73
N VAL A 101 -2.30 1.48 11.54
CA VAL A 101 -1.68 0.70 10.46
C VAL A 101 -0.35 0.09 10.88
N GLU A 102 -0.18 -1.20 10.61
CA GLU A 102 1.12 -1.87 10.65
C GLU A 102 1.84 -1.64 9.33
N VAL A 103 3.09 -1.18 9.40
CA VAL A 103 3.92 -0.89 8.23
C VAL A 103 5.12 -1.82 8.21
N VAL A 104 5.23 -2.62 7.15
CA VAL A 104 6.39 -3.47 6.90
C VAL A 104 7.21 -2.85 5.78
N THR A 105 8.48 -2.55 6.06
CA THR A 105 9.42 -2.00 5.07
C THR A 105 10.41 -3.06 4.59
N ASP A 106 10.52 -3.23 3.28
CA ASP A 106 11.53 -4.05 2.60
C ASP A 106 12.52 -3.14 1.86
N THR A 107 13.77 -3.16 2.31
CA THR A 107 14.88 -2.34 1.79
C THR A 107 15.72 -3.05 0.72
N SER A 108 15.21 -4.13 0.11
CA SER A 108 15.97 -4.93 -0.85
C SER A 108 16.28 -4.15 -2.14
N SER A 109 17.45 -3.53 -2.16
CA SER A 109 18.00 -2.78 -3.27
C SER A 109 18.27 -3.69 -4.47
N ASN A 110 17.36 -3.76 -5.46
CA ASN A 110 17.70 -4.20 -6.83
C ASN A 110 16.66 -3.70 -7.87
N GLY A 111 16.97 -2.56 -8.50
CA GLY A 111 16.11 -1.78 -9.38
C GLY A 111 15.74 -2.37 -10.75
N ASN A 112 15.04 -3.50 -10.79
CA ASN A 112 14.32 -3.95 -12.00
C ASN A 112 12.99 -4.61 -11.61
N ILE A 113 11.95 -3.81 -11.35
CA ILE A 113 10.65 -4.33 -10.97
C ILE A 113 9.66 -4.18 -12.12
N SER A 114 9.58 -5.24 -12.92
CA SER A 114 8.34 -5.99 -12.99
C SER A 114 8.66 -7.32 -13.62
N ASP A 115 8.04 -8.35 -13.08
CA ASP A 115 7.29 -9.20 -13.98
C ASP A 115 5.86 -9.50 -13.34
N TYR A 116 5.52 -8.84 -12.21
CA TYR A 116 4.23 -8.30 -11.74
C TYR A 116 4.31 -8.09 -10.22
N VAL A 117 5.38 -7.46 -9.72
CA VAL A 117 5.78 -7.45 -8.30
C VAL A 117 6.28 -8.83 -7.78
N LYS A 118 7.03 -9.66 -8.53
CA LYS A 118 6.53 -10.85 -9.24
C LYS A 118 6.13 -12.10 -8.46
N GLU A 119 5.74 -11.97 -7.21
CA GLU A 119 4.76 -12.85 -6.56
C GLU A 119 4.07 -12.06 -5.41
N VAL A 120 4.10 -10.73 -5.59
CA VAL A 120 3.93 -9.53 -4.73
C VAL A 120 4.70 -9.53 -3.40
N VAL A 121 4.63 -10.61 -2.61
CA VAL A 121 4.96 -10.59 -1.16
C VAL A 121 5.56 -11.92 -0.65
N LYS A 122 5.73 -12.94 -1.50
CA LYS A 122 5.91 -14.34 -1.03
C LYS A 122 7.14 -14.67 -0.18
N ASP A 123 8.16 -13.81 -0.15
CA ASP A 123 9.47 -14.08 0.46
C ASP A 123 10.05 -12.80 1.12
N ILE A 124 9.27 -11.99 1.86
CA ILE A 124 9.90 -10.98 2.73
C ILE A 124 10.67 -11.74 3.83
N THR A 125 11.90 -12.10 3.47
CA THR A 125 12.85 -12.93 4.20
C THR A 125 14.21 -12.29 3.97
N GLN A 126 14.31 -11.02 4.34
CA GLN A 126 15.56 -10.35 4.72
C GLN A 126 15.26 -8.93 5.18
N GLU A 127 15.78 -8.61 6.36
CA GLU A 127 15.71 -7.32 7.09
C GLU A 127 14.39 -6.56 6.94
N GLU A 128 13.35 -7.10 7.57
CA GLU A 128 12.09 -6.39 7.79
C GLU A 128 12.22 -5.42 8.96
N THR A 129 11.75 -4.20 8.74
CA THR A 129 11.38 -3.33 9.85
C THR A 129 9.86 -3.26 9.91
N VAL A 130 9.30 -3.54 11.10
CA VAL A 130 7.87 -3.41 11.38
C VAL A 130 7.67 -2.18 12.25
N GLU A 131 6.80 -1.28 11.81
CA GLU A 131 6.44 -0.04 12.48
C GLU A 131 4.92 -0.03 12.71
N ASN A 132 4.45 0.58 13.81
CA ASN A 132 3.03 0.78 14.06
C ASN A 132 2.73 2.26 13.99
N TRP A 133 1.85 2.66 13.08
CA TRP A 133 1.52 4.07 12.90
C TRP A 133 0.09 4.37 13.30
N GLU A 134 -0.07 5.49 14.00
CA GLU A 134 -1.37 6.06 14.34
C GLU A 134 -1.69 7.27 13.44
N TYR A 135 -2.94 7.37 13.01
CA TYR A 135 -3.46 8.53 12.31
C TYR A 135 -3.77 9.66 13.29
N VAL A 136 -3.31 10.88 12.99
CA VAL A 136 -3.42 12.01 13.94
C VAL A 136 -3.96 13.31 13.31
N ASP A 137 -4.39 13.28 12.04
CA ASP A 137 -5.03 14.46 11.42
C ASP A 137 -6.54 14.48 11.72
N ASP A 138 -7.03 15.49 12.43
CA ASP A 138 -8.47 15.65 12.68
C ASP A 138 -9.24 16.24 11.47
N LYS A 139 -8.53 16.79 10.48
CA LYS A 139 -9.12 17.56 9.36
C LYS A 139 -9.38 16.71 8.12
N GLN A 140 -8.71 15.58 8.01
CA GLN A 140 -8.86 14.61 6.95
C GLN A 140 -9.11 13.25 7.60
N LYS A 141 -9.84 12.36 6.94
CA LYS A 141 -9.85 10.93 7.31
C LYS A 141 -9.26 10.14 6.15
N PRO A 142 -8.47 9.09 6.42
CA PRO A 142 -8.02 8.15 5.39
C PRO A 142 -9.21 7.35 4.83
#